data_AF-A0A316VCW6-F1
#
_entry.id   AF-A0A316VCW6-F1
#
_cell.length_a   1.000
_cell.length_b   1.000
_cell.length_c   1.000
_cell.angle_alpha   90.00
_cell.angle_beta   90.00
_cell.angle_gamma   90.00
#
_symmetry.space_group_name_H-M   'P 1'
#
loop_
_entity.id
_entity.type
_entity.pdbx_description
1 polymer ?
#
loop_
_entity_poly.entity_id
_entity_poly.type
_entity_poly.pdbx_seq_one_letter_code
_entity_poly.pdbx_strand_id
1 'polypeptide(L)'
;ALRQKRAWDVALAPAKQIPMQGFMLYMSGSGVQIFSMMVVGMLLTNPIKAIMTITNAFAPYSTPGKSNDLILHKLCFIACQLACVGLGIYKCWSMGLLPTASSDWLAWREPRTPLEFSPVYP
;
A
#
# COMPACT_ATOMS: atom_id res chain seq x y z
N ALA A 1 -31.67 -12.16 1.00
CA ALA A 1 -31.22 -11.76 2.34
C ALA A 1 -29.90 -12.44 2.76
N LEU A 2 -29.82 -13.77 2.88
CA LEU A 2 -28.64 -14.46 3.42
C LEU A 2 -27.35 -14.25 2.58
N ARG A 3 -27.46 -14.35 1.25
CA ARG A 3 -26.34 -14.10 0.31
C ARG A 3 -25.82 -12.67 0.38
N GLN A 4 -26.71 -11.69 0.55
CA GLN A 4 -26.35 -10.28 0.63
C GLN A 4 -25.61 -9.96 1.95
N LYS A 5 -26.05 -10.56 3.07
CA LYS A 5 -25.30 -10.51 4.34
C LYS A 5 -23.90 -11.12 4.21
N ARG A 6 -23.79 -12.27 3.53
CA ARG A 6 -22.48 -12.90 3.25
C ARG A 6 -21.60 -12.09 2.31
N ALA A 7 -22.18 -11.44 1.30
CA ALA A 7 -21.45 -10.53 0.41
C ALA A 7 -20.90 -9.32 1.18
N TRP A 8 -21.64 -8.80 2.16
CA TRP A 8 -21.16 -7.76 3.07
C TRP A 8 -20.04 -8.25 3.99
N ASP A 9 -20.13 -9.47 4.52
CA ASP A 9 -19.04 -10.07 5.31
C ASP A 9 -17.74 -10.15 4.51
N VAL A 10 -17.82 -10.55 3.22
CA VAL A 10 -16.67 -10.63 2.32
C VAL A 10 -16.14 -9.25 1.96
N ALA A 11 -17.03 -8.28 1.68
CA ALA A 11 -16.64 -6.91 1.37
C ALA A 11 -15.89 -6.23 2.54
N LEU A 12 -16.30 -6.51 3.78
CA LEU A 12 -15.71 -5.95 5.00
C LEU A 12 -14.56 -6.80 5.57
N ALA A 13 -14.28 -7.97 5.01
CA ALA A 13 -13.15 -8.81 5.44
C ALA A 13 -11.80 -8.06 5.46
N PRO A 14 -11.40 -7.33 4.40
CA PRO A 14 -10.15 -6.56 4.43
C PRO A 14 -10.15 -5.46 5.51
N ALA A 15 -11.29 -4.83 5.77
CA ALA A 15 -11.40 -3.79 6.81
C ALA A 15 -11.01 -4.30 8.20
N LYS A 16 -11.33 -5.56 8.52
CA LYS A 16 -10.99 -6.18 9.81
C LYS A 16 -9.50 -6.48 9.96
N GLN A 17 -8.77 -6.62 8.85
CA GLN A 17 -7.33 -6.88 8.88
C GLN A 17 -6.51 -5.59 9.04
N ILE A 18 -7.05 -4.44 8.63
CA ILE A 18 -6.36 -3.14 8.71
C ILE A 18 -5.81 -2.83 10.10
N PRO A 19 -6.58 -2.95 11.21
CA PRO A 19 -6.06 -2.65 12.55
C PRO A 19 -4.91 -3.56 12.96
N MET A 20 -5.00 -4.85 12.62
CA MET A 20 -3.95 -5.83 12.91
C MET A 20 -2.67 -5.49 12.14
N GLN A 21 -2.79 -5.17 10.85
CA GLN A 21 -1.66 -4.75 10.03
C GLN A 21 -1.05 -3.44 10.54
N GLY A 22 -1.88 -2.46 10.90
CA GLY A 22 -1.43 -1.19 11.48
C GLY A 22 -0.67 -1.37 12.79
N PHE A 23 -1.18 -2.22 13.70
CA PHE A 23 -0.50 -2.53 14.96
C PHE A 23 0.83 -3.25 14.73
N MET A 24 0.87 -4.21 13.81
CA MET A 24 2.11 -4.90 13.43
C MET A 24 3.14 -3.92 12.84
N LEU A 25 2.71 -3.01 11.97
CA LEU A 25 3.56 -1.96 11.40
C LEU A 25 4.11 -1.00 12.44
N TYR A 26 3.32 -0.67 13.45
CA TYR A 26 3.74 0.16 14.59
C TYR A 26 4.83 -0.55 15.41
N MET A 27 4.60 -1.82 15.75
CA MET A 27 5.54 -2.63 16.54
C MET A 27 6.84 -2.95 15.79
N SER A 28 6.82 -3.01 14.45
CA SER A 28 7.99 -3.31 13.62
C SER A 28 9.07 -2.20 13.60
N GLY A 29 8.79 -1.02 14.16
CA GLY A 29 9.75 0.10 14.21
C GLY A 29 10.11 0.69 12.84
N SER A 30 11.01 1.68 12.79
CA SER A 30 11.42 2.41 11.57
C SER A 30 12.66 1.82 10.88
N GLY A 31 13.25 0.74 11.40
CA GLY A 31 14.48 0.15 10.86
C GLY A 31 14.28 -0.60 9.54
N VAL A 32 15.10 -0.30 8.54
CA VAL A 32 15.14 -1.03 7.26
C VAL A 32 15.85 -2.37 7.47
N GLN A 33 15.07 -3.39 7.84
CA GLN A 33 15.53 -4.78 7.94
C GLN A 33 14.96 -5.61 6.78
N ILE A 34 15.67 -6.66 6.37
CA ILE A 34 15.26 -7.59 5.29
C ILE A 34 13.84 -8.15 5.54
N PHE A 35 13.54 -8.49 6.79
CA PHE A 35 12.21 -8.96 7.19
C PHE A 35 11.14 -7.87 6.99
N SER A 36 11.43 -6.63 7.39
CA SER A 36 10.52 -5.50 7.20
C SER A 36 10.29 -5.17 5.72
N MET A 37 11.29 -5.34 4.86
CA MET A 37 11.14 -5.13 3.41
C MET A 37 10.22 -6.17 2.77
N MET A 38 10.33 -7.44 3.17
CA MET A 38 9.42 -8.49 2.67
C MET A 38 7.97 -8.23 3.09
N VAL A 39 7.75 -7.84 4.35
CA VAL A 39 6.42 -7.52 4.87
C VAL A 39 5.81 -6.32 4.13
N VAL A 40 6.58 -5.25 3.92
CA VAL A 40 6.11 -4.07 3.16
C VAL A 40 5.79 -4.43 1.70
N GLY A 41 6.61 -5.26 1.06
CA GLY A 41 6.34 -5.75 -0.29
C GLY A 41 5.05 -6.58 -0.39
N MET A 42 4.81 -7.48 0.56
CA MET A 42 3.56 -8.24 0.63
C MET A 42 2.35 -7.37 0.97
N LEU A 43 2.52 -6.40 1.87
CA LEU A 43 1.47 -5.46 2.27
C LEU A 43 1.01 -4.59 1.10
N LEU A 44 1.90 -4.24 0.17
CA LEU A 44 1.55 -3.49 -1.05
C LEU A 44 0.97 -4.39 -2.15
N THR A 45 1.56 -5.56 -2.37
CA THR A 45 1.18 -6.42 -3.51
C THR A 45 -0.07 -7.26 -3.25
N ASN A 46 -0.35 -7.67 -2.01
CA ASN A 46 -1.51 -8.50 -1.68
C ASN A 46 -2.85 -7.77 -1.92
N PRO A 47 -3.04 -6.50 -1.48
CA PRO A 47 -4.27 -5.75 -1.76
C PRO A 47 -4.48 -5.53 -3.26
N ILE A 48 -3.40 -5.27 -4.02
CA ILE A 48 -3.48 -5.11 -5.48
C ILE A 48 -3.98 -6.40 -6.13
N LYS A 49 -3.39 -7.55 -5.77
CA LYS A 49 -3.85 -8.87 -6.26
C LYS A 49 -5.31 -9.16 -5.86
N ALA A 50 -5.72 -8.73 -4.67
CA ALA A 50 -7.10 -8.90 -4.20
C ALA A 50 -8.09 -8.04 -5.00
N ILE A 51 -7.71 -6.83 -5.40
CA ILE A 51 -8.52 -5.99 -6.30
C ILE A 51 -8.62 -6.63 -7.69
N MET A 52 -7.52 -7.16 -8.23
CA MET A 52 -7.52 -7.81 -9.54
C MET A 52 -8.40 -9.07 -9.59
N THR A 53 -8.50 -9.80 -8.48
CA THR A 53 -9.30 -11.03 -8.37
C THR A 53 -10.70 -10.81 -7.79
N ILE A 54 -11.18 -9.56 -7.70
CA ILE A 54 -12.48 -9.20 -7.11
C ILE A 54 -13.64 -9.91 -7.79
N THR A 55 -13.60 -10.10 -9.11
CA THR A 55 -14.67 -10.77 -9.85
C THR A 55 -14.82 -12.22 -9.42
N ASN A 56 -13.71 -12.91 -9.13
CA ASN A 56 -13.71 -14.29 -8.65
C ASN A 56 -14.19 -14.37 -7.19
N ALA A 57 -13.80 -13.41 -6.36
CA ALA A 57 -14.25 -13.35 -4.96
C ALA A 57 -15.77 -13.15 -4.82
N PHE A 58 -16.38 -12.42 -5.76
CA PHE A 58 -17.81 -12.14 -5.75
C PHE A 58 -18.65 -13.03 -6.69
N ALA A 59 -18.02 -13.87 -7.52
CA ALA A 59 -18.69 -14.83 -8.41
C ALA A 59 -19.76 -15.71 -7.74
N PRO A 60 -19.52 -16.35 -6.57
CA PRO A 60 -20.52 -17.20 -5.92
C PRO A 60 -21.73 -16.44 -5.35
N TYR A 61 -21.66 -15.11 -5.27
CA TYR A 61 -22.74 -14.26 -4.76
C TYR A 61 -23.53 -13.57 -5.88
N SER A 62 -23.09 -13.71 -7.14
CA SER A 62 -23.73 -13.09 -8.30
C SER A 62 -25.06 -13.79 -8.61
N THR A 63 -26.12 -13.02 -8.83
CA THR A 63 -27.43 -13.56 -9.22
C THR A 63 -27.56 -13.51 -10.74
N PRO A 64 -27.87 -14.64 -11.42
CA PRO A 64 -28.15 -14.62 -12.86
C PRO A 64 -29.33 -13.68 -13.14
N GLY A 65 -29.11 -12.68 -13.99
CA GLY A 65 -30.11 -11.65 -14.35
C GLY A 65 -30.08 -10.35 -13.55
N LYS A 66 -29.22 -10.21 -12.53
CA LYS A 66 -29.06 -8.97 -11.73
C LYS A 66 -27.59 -8.61 -11.54
N SER A 67 -26.97 -8.09 -12.60
CA SER A 67 -25.54 -7.74 -12.63
C SER A 67 -25.14 -6.62 -11.67
N ASN A 68 -26.08 -5.76 -11.27
CA ASN A 68 -25.79 -4.55 -10.49
C ASN A 68 -25.87 -4.72 -8.95
N ASP A 69 -26.39 -5.85 -8.46
CA ASP A 69 -26.71 -6.02 -7.02
C ASP A 69 -25.45 -6.05 -6.12
N LEU A 70 -24.28 -6.32 -6.71
CA LEU A 70 -23.01 -6.43 -6.00
C LEU A 70 -22.09 -5.22 -6.15
N ILE A 71 -22.49 -4.17 -6.89
CA ILE A 71 -21.59 -3.06 -7.20
C ILE A 71 -21.15 -2.31 -5.94
N LEU A 72 -22.06 -2.11 -4.98
CA LEU A 72 -21.78 -1.46 -3.71
C LEU A 72 -20.78 -2.27 -2.86
N HIS A 73 -20.95 -3.60 -2.85
CA HIS A 73 -20.06 -4.51 -2.11
C HIS A 73 -18.64 -4.50 -2.70
N LYS A 74 -18.53 -4.50 -4.04
CA LYS A 74 -17.25 -4.39 -4.75
C LYS A 74 -16.55 -3.06 -4.46
N LEU A 75 -17.28 -1.94 -4.50
CA LEU A 75 -16.73 -0.62 -4.18
C LEU A 75 -16.22 -0.55 -2.74
N CYS A 76 -16.97 -1.09 -1.78
CA CYS A 76 -16.53 -1.15 -0.38
C CYS A 76 -15.25 -1.97 -0.22
N PHE A 77 -15.18 -3.14 -0.87
CA PHE A 77 -13.98 -3.98 -0.87
C PHE A 77 -12.76 -3.24 -1.45
N ILE A 78 -12.92 -2.56 -2.59
CA ILE A 78 -11.85 -1.77 -3.22
C ILE A 78 -11.39 -0.65 -2.28
N ALA A 79 -12.32 0.10 -1.67
CA ALA A 79 -11.99 1.17 -0.73
C ALA A 79 -11.17 0.64 0.47
N CYS A 80 -11.54 -0.51 1.02
CA CYS A 80 -10.78 -1.14 2.11
C CYS A 80 -9.38 -1.57 1.65
N GLN A 81 -9.25 -2.13 0.46
CA GLN A 81 -7.94 -2.52 -0.08
C GLN A 81 -7.06 -1.31 -0.40
N LEU A 82 -7.63 -0.21 -0.89
CA LEU A 82 -6.91 1.04 -1.08
C LEU A 82 -6.43 1.63 0.25
N ALA A 83 -7.22 1.50 1.32
CA ALA A 83 -6.77 1.89 2.66
C ALA A 83 -5.56 1.05 3.13
N CYS A 84 -5.55 -0.27 2.89
CA CYS A 84 -4.38 -1.12 3.13
C CYS A 84 -3.15 -0.66 2.34
N VAL A 85 -3.31 -0.35 1.05
CA VAL A 85 -2.21 0.17 0.21
C VAL A 85 -1.71 1.50 0.74
N GLY A 86 -2.60 2.41 1.15
CA GLY A 86 -2.26 3.69 1.75
C GLY A 86 -1.39 3.55 3.01
N LEU A 87 -1.71 2.59 3.87
CA LEU A 87 -0.89 2.27 5.04
C LEU A 87 0.50 1.74 4.65
N GLY A 88 0.58 0.90 3.61
CA GLY A 88 1.85 0.42 3.06
C GLY A 88 2.71 1.56 2.50
N ILE A 89 2.12 2.47 1.74
CA ILE A 89 2.80 3.66 1.20
C ILE A 89 3.29 4.55 2.34
N TYR A 90 2.46 4.78 3.36
CA TYR A 90 2.86 5.53 4.56
C TYR A 90 4.07 4.88 5.26
N LYS A 91 4.09 3.55 5.37
CA LYS A 91 5.25 2.85 5.93
C LYS A 91 6.50 3.03 5.07
N CYS A 92 6.39 2.88 3.75
CA CYS A 92 7.51 3.12 2.83
C CYS A 92 8.09 4.53 2.98
N TRP A 93 7.20 5.52 3.14
CA TRP A 93 7.60 6.90 3.41
C TRP A 93 8.31 7.04 4.75
N SER A 94 7.76 6.47 5.82
CA SER A 94 8.38 6.48 7.16
C SER A 94 9.73 5.76 7.22
N MET A 95 9.99 4.81 6.32
CA MET A 95 11.26 4.08 6.21
C MET A 95 12.27 4.73 5.25
N GLY A 96 11.89 5.84 4.58
CA GLY A 96 12.76 6.52 3.62
C GLY A 96 12.99 5.76 2.31
N LEU A 97 12.09 4.83 1.96
CA LEU A 97 12.21 4.03 0.73
C LEU A 97 11.71 4.76 -0.52
N LEU A 98 10.85 5.78 -0.33
CA LEU A 98 10.30 6.53 -1.44
C LEU A 98 11.27 7.66 -1.83
N PRO A 99 11.53 7.86 -3.13
CA PRO A 99 12.44 8.89 -3.62
C PRO A 99 11.80 10.29 -3.51
N THR A 100 11.65 10.76 -2.26
CA THR A 100 10.93 11.98 -1.89
C THR A 100 11.87 13.08 -1.44
N ALA A 101 13.07 12.72 -0.96
CA ALA A 101 14.06 13.67 -0.50
C ALA A 101 15.04 14.04 -1.62
N SER A 102 15.58 15.26 -1.58
CA SER A 102 16.64 15.68 -2.53
C SER A 102 17.90 14.83 -2.44
N SER A 103 18.15 14.19 -1.29
CA SER A 103 19.24 13.24 -1.09
C SER A 103 19.12 12.01 -1.98
N ASP A 104 17.89 11.56 -2.26
CA ASP A 104 17.63 10.37 -3.09
C ASP A 104 18.07 10.59 -4.54
N TRP A 105 18.17 11.86 -4.95
CA TRP A 105 18.57 12.30 -6.28
C TRP A 105 20.01 12.83 -6.33
N LEU A 106 20.75 12.79 -5.22
CA LEU A 106 22.09 13.36 -5.13
C LEU A 106 23.06 12.69 -6.12
N ALA A 107 22.87 11.39 -6.38
CA ALA A 107 23.67 10.64 -7.35
C ALA A 107 23.57 11.18 -8.78
N TRP A 108 22.51 11.92 -9.11
CA TRP A 108 22.29 12.53 -10.43
C TRP A 108 22.47 14.05 -10.44
N ARG A 109 22.90 14.67 -9.33
CA ARG A 109 23.21 16.11 -9.30
C ARG A 109 24.66 16.35 -9.69
N GLU A 110 24.87 17.36 -10.53
CA GLU A 110 26.21 17.83 -10.84
C GLU A 110 26.88 18.39 -9.58
N PRO A 111 28.17 18.07 -9.36
CA PRO A 111 28.93 18.69 -8.29
C PRO A 111 29.05 20.20 -8.56
N ARG A 112 28.94 21.00 -7.50
CA ARG A 112 29.11 22.45 -7.61
C ARG A 112 30.52 22.76 -8.10
N THR A 113 30.64 23.47 -9.21
CA THR A 113 31.91 24.01 -9.67
C THR A 113 32.29 25.21 -8.79
N PRO A 114 33.45 25.19 -8.13
CA PRO A 114 33.91 26.33 -7.36
C PRO A 114 34.16 27.52 -8.29
N LEU A 115 33.57 28.68 -7.98
CA LEU A 115 33.71 29.90 -8.78
C LEU A 115 34.97 30.69 -8.43
N GLU A 116 35.51 30.50 -7.22
CA GLU A 116 36.67 31.22 -6.72
C GLU A 116 37.75 30.24 -6.26
N PHE A 117 38.97 30.51 -6.69
CA PHE A 117 40.17 29.79 -6.27
C PHE A 117 41.05 30.76 -5.50
N SER A 118 41.21 30.55 -4.19
CA SER A 118 42.21 31.28 -3.40
C SER A 118 43.47 30.43 -3.31
N PRO A 119 44.59 30.82 -3.97
CA PRO A 119 45.86 30.15 -3.76
C PRO A 119 46.29 30.33 -2.30
N VAL A 120 46.59 29.23 -1.63
CA VAL A 120 47.24 29.26 -0.32
C VAL A 120 48.69 29.70 -0.58
N TYR A 121 49.04 30.92 -0.19
CA TYR A 121 50.43 31.38 -0.26
C TYR A 121 51.31 30.56 0.72
N PRO A 122 52.56 30.22 0.35
CA PRO A 122 53.49 29.48 1.19
C PRO A 122 53.97 30.28 2.40
#